data_AF-A0A534BF55-F1
#
_entry.id   AF-A0A534BF55-F1
#
_cell.length_a   1.000
_cell.length_b   1.000
_cell.length_c   1.000
_cell.angle_alpha   90.00
_cell.angle_beta   90.00
_cell.angle_gamma   90.00
#
_symmetry.space_group_name_H-M   'P 1'
#
loop_
_entity.id
_entity.type
_entity.pdbx_description
1 polymer ?
#
loop_
_entity_poly.entity_id
_entity_poly.type
_entity_poly.pdbx_seq_one_letter_code
_entity_poly.pdbx_strand_id
1 'polypeptide(L)' 'MRRSPQPRWHGADPATVHDGATLTLAGGRSCRVRPIRGSDRDLKREFLAGLSARARYNRFLGAVRELSPEALDRL' A
#
# COMPACT_ATOMS: atom_id res chain seq x y z
N MET A 1 8.92 -12.10 26.46
CA MET A 1 8.23 -11.90 25.16
C MET A 1 7.23 -10.75 25.29
N ARG A 2 7.58 -9.53 24.86
CA ARG A 2 6.66 -8.39 24.85
C ARG A 2 5.86 -8.47 23.54
N ARG A 3 4.56 -8.73 23.60
CA ARG A 3 3.67 -8.59 22.43
C ARG A 3 3.62 -7.11 22.06
N SER A 4 4.01 -6.77 20.84
CA SER A 4 3.81 -5.44 20.28
C SER A 4 2.31 -5.10 20.33
N PRO A 5 1.91 -3.89 20.75
CA PRO A 5 0.51 -3.51 20.76
C PRO A 5 0.01 -3.44 19.31
N GLN A 6 -1.00 -4.25 18.99
CA GLN A 6 -1.67 -4.20 17.69
C GLN A 6 -2.37 -2.84 17.54
N PRO A 7 -2.36 -2.22 16.34
CA PRO A 7 -3.13 -1.01 16.10
C PRO A 7 -4.61 -1.32 16.35
N ARG A 8 -5.27 -0.48 17.15
CA ARG A 8 -6.70 -0.62 17.44
C ARG A 8 -7.48 -0.11 16.23
N TRP A 9 -7.96 -1.04 15.40
CA TRP A 9 -8.89 -0.72 14.32
C TRP A 9 -10.25 -0.36 14.92
N HIS A 10 -10.80 0.80 14.56
CA HIS A 10 -12.20 1.12 14.83
C HIS A 10 -13.04 0.60 13.64
N GLY A 11 -13.48 -0.65 13.71
CA GLY A 11 -14.26 -1.32 12.64
C GLY A 11 -13.90 -2.80 12.45
N ALA A 12 -14.48 -3.43 11.43
CA ALA A 12 -14.07 -4.78 10.99
C ALA A 12 -12.61 -4.76 10.49
N ASP A 13 -11.88 -5.86 10.71
CA ASP A 13 -10.50 -6.02 10.22
C ASP A 13 -10.48 -5.79 8.68
N PRO A 14 -9.64 -4.88 8.16
CA PRO A 14 -9.58 -4.58 6.73
C PRO A 14 -9.26 -5.80 5.84
N ALA A 15 -8.69 -6.87 6.40
CA ALA A 15 -8.50 -8.14 5.70
C ALA A 15 -9.81 -8.95 5.50
N THR A 16 -10.85 -8.67 6.30
CA THR A 16 -12.15 -9.36 6.25
C THR A 16 -13.23 -8.55 5.51
N VAL A 17 -12.98 -7.27 5.22
CA VAL A 17 -13.90 -6.43 4.44
C VAL A 17 -13.54 -6.54 2.95
N HIS A 18 -14.27 -7.36 2.20
CA HIS A 18 -14.04 -7.59 0.76
C HIS A 18 -14.08 -6.29 -0.09
N ASP A 19 -14.76 -5.25 0.43
CA ASP A 19 -14.89 -3.94 -0.22
C ASP A 19 -13.96 -2.85 0.37
N GLY A 20 -13.17 -3.17 1.39
CA GLY A 20 -12.29 -2.23 2.10
C GLY A 20 -13.00 -1.28 3.07
N ALA A 21 -12.23 -0.40 3.70
CA ALA A 21 -12.68 0.56 4.71
C ALA A 21 -12.16 1.97 4.41
N THR A 22 -12.82 2.99 4.97
CA THR A 22 -12.32 4.38 4.95
C THR A 22 -11.63 4.68 6.27
N LEU A 23 -10.38 5.12 6.20
CA LEU A 23 -9.59 5.59 7.33
C LEU A 23 -9.47 7.11 7.31
N THR A 24 -9.46 7.73 8.48
CA THR A 24 -9.14 9.15 8.63
C THR A 24 -7.68 9.29 9.01
N LEU A 25 -6.91 10.02 8.21
CA LEU A 25 -5.50 10.29 8.44
C LEU A 25 -5.30 11.35 9.53
N ALA A 26 -4.10 11.37 10.11
CA ALA A 26 -3.63 12.51 10.89
C ALA A 26 -3.69 13.77 10.00
N GLY A 27 -4.56 14.73 10.35
CA GLY A 27 -4.90 15.88 9.51
C GLY A 27 -6.32 15.86 8.93
N GLY A 28 -7.15 14.87 9.30
CA GLY A 28 -8.60 14.87 9.01
C GLY A 28 -8.99 14.40 7.60
N ARG A 29 -8.01 14.19 6.71
CA ARG A 29 -8.25 13.66 5.35
C ARG A 29 -8.71 12.21 5.42
N SER A 30 -9.77 11.87 4.68
CA SER A 30 -10.21 10.48 4.51
C SER A 30 -9.44 9.78 3.40
N CYS A 31 -9.16 8.48 3.58
CA CYS A 31 -8.47 7.61 2.64
C CYS A 31 -9.13 6.23 2.60
N ARG A 32 -9.38 5.70 1.40
CA ARG A 32 -9.94 4.37 1.24
C ARG A 32 -8.82 3.32 1.20
N VAL A 33 -8.94 2.30 2.05
CA VAL A 33 -8.03 1.16 2.17
C VAL A 33 -8.79 -0.10 1.80
N ARG A 34 -8.32 -0.82 0.77
CA ARG A 34 -8.96 -2.03 0.26
C ARG A 34 -7.90 -3.02 -0.22
N PRO A 35 -8.26 -4.31 -0.39
CA PRO A 35 -7.40 -5.26 -1.09
C PRO A 35 -6.99 -4.76 -2.48
N ILE A 36 -5.74 -5.01 -2.84
CA ILE A 36 -5.20 -4.76 -4.19
C ILE A 36 -5.76 -5.81 -5.14
N ARG A 37 -6.20 -5.39 -6.34
CA ARG A 37 -6.79 -6.24 -7.38
C ARG A 37 -5.90 -6.25 -8.62
N GLY A 38 -6.02 -7.27 -9.45
CA GLY A 38 -5.29 -7.34 -10.73
C GLY A 38 -5.59 -6.17 -11.67
N SER A 39 -6.80 -5.60 -11.58
CA SER A 39 -7.21 -4.40 -12.30
C SER A 39 -6.44 -3.13 -11.90
N ASP A 40 -5.74 -3.13 -10.77
CA ASP A 40 -5.04 -1.94 -10.25
C ASP A 40 -3.66 -1.72 -10.91
N ARG A 41 -3.35 -2.42 -12.01
CA ARG A 41 -2.03 -2.37 -12.67
C ARG A 41 -1.57 -0.93 -12.96
N ASP A 42 -2.46 -0.09 -13.49
CA ASP A 42 -2.11 1.30 -13.80
C ASP A 42 -1.90 2.14 -12.54
N LEU A 43 -2.71 1.94 -11.49
CA LEU A 43 -2.52 2.58 -10.19
C LEU A 43 -1.17 2.20 -9.57
N LYS A 44 -0.76 0.94 -9.68
CA LYS A 44 0.57 0.50 -9.20
C LYS A 44 1.70 1.19 -9.99
N ARG A 45 1.54 1.32 -11.30
CA ARG A 45 2.52 1.97 -12.18
C ARG A 45 2.69 3.44 -11.82
N GLU A 46 1.58 4.16 -11.68
CA GLU A 46 1.57 5.57 -11.28
C GLU A 46 2.16 5.77 -9.89
N PHE A 47 1.78 4.92 -8.92
CA PHE A 47 2.35 4.94 -7.57
C PHE A 47 3.88 4.86 -7.59
N LEU A 48 4.44 3.92 -8.36
CA LEU A 48 5.89 3.75 -8.47
C LEU A 48 6.58 4.92 -9.17
N ALA A 49 5.96 5.47 -10.22
CA ALA A 49 6.47 6.65 -10.93
C ALA A 49 6.50 7.88 -10.02
N GLY A 50 5.55 8.00 -9.08
CA GLY A 50 5.51 9.07 -8.08
C GLY A 50 6.50 8.92 -6.93
N LEU A 51 7.19 7.78 -6.78
CA LEU A 51 8.17 7.59 -5.71
C LEU A 51 9.50 8.28 -6.01
N SER A 52 10.01 9.01 -5.01
CA SER A 52 11.37 9.52 -5.04
C SER A 52 12.40 8.38 -5.17
N ALA A 53 13.58 8.67 -5.71
CA ALA A 53 14.65 7.67 -5.85
C ALA A 53 15.01 7.02 -4.51
N ARG A 54 15.01 7.80 -3.41
CA ARG A 54 15.26 7.28 -2.05
C ARG A 54 14.13 6.36 -1.57
N ALA A 55 12.88 6.71 -1.81
CA ALA A 55 11.74 5.86 -1.45
C ALA A 55 11.76 4.53 -2.23
N ARG A 56 12.07 4.57 -3.53
CA ARG A 56 12.26 3.36 -4.35
C ARG A 56 13.39 2.50 -3.83
N TYR A 57 14.55 3.09 -3.53
CA TYR A 57 15.67 2.38 -2.93
C TYR A 57 15.28 1.67 -1.63
N ASN A 58 14.61 2.37 -0.72
CA ASN A 58 14.18 1.77 0.56
C ASN A 58 13.15 0.65 0.37
N ARG A 59 12.24 0.78 -0.62
CA ARG A 59 11.17 -0.20 -0.89
C ARG A 59 11.68 -1.49 -1.50
N PHE A 60 12.70 -1.41 -2.35
CA PHE A 60 13.24 -2.53 -3.13
C PHE A 60 14.68 -2.93 -2.75
N LEU A 61 15.26 -2.26 -1.77
CA LEU A 61 16.64 -2.45 -1.30
C LEU A 61 17.68 -2.36 -2.43
N GLY A 62 17.42 -1.52 -3.42
CA GLY A 62 18.26 -1.36 -4.61
C GLY A 62 17.82 -0.21 -5.52
N ALA A 63 18.69 0.21 -6.45
CA ALA A 63 18.43 1.30 -7.38
C ALA A 63 17.48 0.88 -8.52
N VAL A 64 16.21 0.66 -8.20
CA VAL A 64 15.18 0.31 -9.18
C VAL A 64 14.74 1.57 -9.93
N ARG A 65 15.13 1.66 -11.21
CA ARG A 65 14.68 2.73 -12.10
C ARG A 65 13.25 2.48 -12.60
N GLU A 66 12.96 1.27 -13.04
CA GLU A 66 11.64 0.80 -13.50
C GLU A 66 11.45 -0.67 -13.11
N LEU A 67 10.21 -1.09 -12.83
CA LEU A 67 9.88 -2.50 -12.59
C LEU A 67 9.42 -3.16 -13.89
N SER A 68 9.77 -4.43 -14.08
CA SER A 68 9.18 -5.24 -15.15
C SER A 68 7.66 -5.38 -14.94
N PRO A 69 6.86 -5.60 -15.99
CA PRO A 69 5.43 -5.86 -15.86
C PRO A 69 5.10 -7.00 -14.89
N GLU A 70 5.91 -8.05 -14.90
CA GLU A 70 5.77 -9.20 -13.99
C GLU A 70 6.03 -8.84 -12.53
N ALA A 71 7.01 -7.96 -12.27
CA ALA A 71 7.28 -7.46 -10.92
C ALA A 71 6.14 -6.55 -10.42
N LEU A 72 5.46 -5.84 -11.32
CA LEU A 72 4.28 -5.03 -11.00
C LEU A 72 3.07 -5.88 -10.59
N ASP A 73 2.91 -7.05 -11.20
CA ASP A 73 1.83 -7.97 -10.86
C ASP A 73 2.02 -8.65 -9.49
N ARG A 74 3.27 -8.81 -9.06
CA ARG A 74 3.64 -9.43 -7.77
C ARG A 74 3.56 -8.49 -6.56
N LEU A 75 3.32 -7.20 -6.77
CA LEU A 75 3.04 -6.20 -5.72
C LEU A 75 1.61 -6.33 -5.19
#